data_AF-A0A318NJ88-F1
#
_entry.id   AF-A0A318NJ88-F1
#
_cell.length_a   1.000
_cell.length_b   1.000
_cell.length_c   1.000
_cell.angle_alpha   90.00
_cell.angle_beta   90.00
_cell.angle_gamma   90.00
#
_symmetry.space_group_name_H-M   'P 1'
#
loop_
_entity.id
_entity.type
_entity.pdbx_description
1 polymer ?
#
loop_
_entity_poly.entity_id
_entity_poly.type
_entity_poly.pdbx_seq_one_letter_code
_entity_poly.pdbx_strand_id
1 'polypeptide(L)'
;MPEARSSGGVLISMVIHIFAGPTIGADDIRQIVPDAVLHPPVRHGDLLRLRPDPASTVLILDGLFFQAPAVRHKEILHLVRNGVRVVGASSMGALRAAELHPYGVIGVGQVFEWYADGTVTADDEVAVAHLDADDGHTQLSDALVSIRYGLHAATGEAIDPDEAGGLLALVRELPFPRRSWSALWRVAERGDLAAAARRMREWLDARPDQGDVKRLDALRALRLVRDAGPADAAPVDDPRFANLDTVYLADWRWENEGAELGGRVVTDHHALAFLQLFLPTYPSLHRRATLDAIARGSAPEGDAAATLVERALGAARARKILGPDDAPTTGLRDWLSAAEQATLPDRELVVRALVRSFRTEPGVRTGHRIPPLLAGQRALLRLARTCAAAAGALNEMTMRRNGEFRVEHIRHDLVETLFRDRWGGADLEIACWDRGLTGLGQLHELGRYFLLLARSGKVPEETLNGVPSWPDGSAGDSVSDPDTAALLKPATNGR
;
A
#
# COMPACT_ATOMS: atom_id res chain seq x y z
N MET A 1 37.14 1.15 -41.67
CA MET A 1 36.12 1.94 -40.94
C MET A 1 35.18 0.94 -40.31
N PRO A 2 35.08 0.86 -38.97
CA PRO A 2 34.20 -0.10 -38.32
C PRO A 2 32.77 0.42 -38.28
N GLU A 3 31.84 -0.48 -38.56
CA GLU A 3 30.39 -0.29 -38.57
C GLU A 3 29.86 0.05 -37.17
N ALA A 4 29.05 1.11 -37.09
CA ALA A 4 28.33 1.48 -35.90
C ALA A 4 27.20 0.46 -35.63
N ARG A 5 27.32 -0.27 -34.52
CA ARG A 5 26.23 -1.09 -33.97
C ARG A 5 25.11 -0.17 -33.50
N SER A 6 23.95 -0.25 -34.15
CA SER A 6 22.71 0.32 -33.63
C SER A 6 22.25 -0.48 -32.42
N SER A 7 22.50 0.00 -31.21
CA SER A 7 21.83 -0.49 -30.01
C SER A 7 20.38 -0.04 -30.07
N GLY A 8 19.47 -0.98 -30.32
CA GLY A 8 18.04 -0.79 -30.13
C GLY A 8 17.76 -0.56 -28.65
N GLY A 9 17.75 0.71 -28.25
CA GLY A 9 17.22 1.11 -26.95
C GLY A 9 15.71 0.91 -26.98
N VAL A 10 15.20 0.07 -26.10
CA VAL A 10 13.77 0.08 -25.75
C VAL A 10 13.49 1.49 -25.25
N LEU A 11 12.73 2.28 -26.01
CA LEU A 11 12.22 3.57 -25.57
C LEU A 11 11.34 3.27 -24.35
N ILE A 12 11.86 3.49 -23.15
CA ILE A 12 11.05 3.46 -21.92
C ILE A 12 10.09 4.64 -22.06
N SER A 13 8.83 4.34 -22.39
CA SER A 13 7.81 5.37 -22.53
C SER A 13 7.61 6.04 -21.17
N MET A 14 7.79 7.35 -21.11
CA MET A 14 7.46 8.13 -19.93
C MET A 14 5.96 8.11 -19.70
N VAL A 15 5.52 7.44 -18.64
CA VAL A 15 4.12 7.48 -18.22
C VAL A 15 3.95 8.58 -17.17
N ILE A 16 2.95 9.44 -17.38
CA ILE A 16 2.55 10.47 -16.41
C ILE A 16 1.26 10.00 -15.76
N HIS A 17 1.30 9.72 -14.47
CA HIS A 17 0.13 9.38 -13.66
C HIS A 17 -0.35 10.62 -12.92
N ILE A 18 -1.64 10.93 -12.98
CA ILE A 18 -2.21 12.14 -12.37
C ILE A 18 -3.36 11.74 -11.44
N PHE A 19 -3.22 12.03 -10.15
CA PHE A 19 -4.27 11.85 -9.14
C PHE A 19 -5.04 13.16 -8.95
N ALA A 20 -6.29 13.21 -9.40
CA ALA A 20 -7.11 14.40 -9.44
C ALA A 20 -8.60 14.10 -9.17
N GLY A 21 -9.34 15.09 -8.69
CA GLY A 21 -10.79 15.05 -8.54
C GLY A 21 -11.38 16.46 -8.61
N PRO A 22 -11.83 17.05 -7.48
CA PRO A 22 -12.60 18.30 -7.50
C PRO A 22 -11.80 19.52 -7.99
N THR A 23 -10.47 19.50 -7.89
CA THR A 23 -9.64 20.67 -8.23
C THR A 23 -9.65 20.96 -9.74
N ILE A 24 -9.66 19.92 -10.58
CA ILE A 24 -9.60 20.08 -12.03
C ILE A 24 -10.19 18.84 -12.73
N GLY A 25 -11.05 19.08 -13.72
CA GLY A 25 -11.73 18.02 -14.45
C GLY A 25 -10.81 17.26 -15.41
N ALA A 26 -11.17 16.01 -15.70
CA ALA A 26 -10.40 15.13 -16.58
C ALA A 26 -10.17 15.72 -17.99
N ASP A 27 -11.14 16.44 -18.54
CA ASP A 27 -11.03 17.02 -19.88
C ASP A 27 -10.02 18.17 -19.92
N ASP A 28 -9.99 19.02 -18.89
CA ASP A 28 -8.98 20.08 -18.76
C ASP A 28 -7.57 19.48 -18.65
N ILE A 29 -7.42 18.38 -17.88
CA ILE A 29 -6.15 17.67 -17.76
C ILE A 29 -5.70 17.14 -19.13
N ARG A 30 -6.60 16.44 -19.85
CA ARG A 30 -6.28 15.85 -21.17
C ARG A 30 -5.96 16.89 -22.24
N GLN A 31 -6.48 18.11 -22.13
CA GLN A 31 -6.09 19.21 -23.02
C GLN A 31 -4.63 19.63 -22.84
N ILE A 32 -4.08 19.48 -21.62
CA ILE A 32 -2.71 19.90 -21.30
C ILE A 32 -1.73 18.72 -21.39
N VAL A 33 -2.14 17.53 -20.93
CA VAL A 33 -1.35 16.30 -20.91
C VAL A 33 -2.17 15.15 -21.51
N PRO A 34 -2.25 15.04 -22.86
CA PRO A 34 -3.16 14.10 -23.53
C PRO A 34 -2.94 12.62 -23.17
N ASP A 35 -1.67 12.23 -23.00
CA ASP A 35 -1.27 10.84 -22.77
C ASP A 35 -1.18 10.48 -21.28
N ALA A 36 -1.68 11.32 -20.39
CA ALA A 36 -1.67 11.05 -18.95
C ALA A 36 -2.64 9.92 -18.57
N VAL A 37 -2.19 9.06 -17.65
CA VAL A 37 -3.03 8.07 -16.98
C VAL A 37 -3.68 8.75 -15.78
N LEU A 38 -4.99 8.98 -15.88
CA LEU A 38 -5.76 9.65 -14.83
C LEU A 38 -6.23 8.66 -13.77
N HIS A 39 -6.09 9.07 -12.52
CA HIS A 39 -6.53 8.37 -11.32
C HIS A 39 -7.47 9.26 -10.51
N PRO A 40 -8.40 8.69 -9.73
CA PRO A 40 -9.19 9.45 -8.76
C PRO A 40 -8.27 10.12 -7.70
N PRO A 41 -8.80 10.97 -6.81
CA PRO A 41 -8.00 11.54 -5.72
C PRO A 41 -7.28 10.45 -4.92
N VAL A 42 -5.99 10.67 -4.65
CA VAL A 42 -5.11 9.66 -4.03
C VAL A 42 -5.60 9.29 -2.63
N ARG A 43 -5.60 8.00 -2.31
CA ARG A 43 -5.79 7.46 -0.96
C ARG A 43 -4.69 6.46 -0.60
N HIS A 44 -4.66 6.05 0.66
CA HIS A 44 -3.73 5.04 1.14
C HIS A 44 -3.77 3.77 0.27
N GLY A 45 -2.59 3.29 -0.11
CA GLY A 45 -2.38 2.09 -0.90
C GLY A 45 -2.40 2.31 -2.41
N ASP A 46 -2.91 3.44 -2.91
CA ASP A 46 -2.98 3.71 -4.35
C ASP A 46 -1.59 3.77 -4.99
N LEU A 47 -0.66 4.47 -4.35
CA LEU A 47 0.71 4.63 -4.86
C LEU A 47 1.49 3.30 -4.82
N LEU A 48 1.20 2.43 -3.86
CA LEU A 48 1.79 1.09 -3.78
C LEU A 48 1.23 0.15 -4.85
N ARG A 49 -0.07 0.26 -5.16
CA ARG A 49 -0.72 -0.47 -6.27
C ARG A 49 -0.24 -0.02 -7.64
N LEU A 50 0.10 1.26 -7.79
CA LEU A 50 0.46 1.86 -9.07
C LEU A 50 1.68 1.21 -9.73
N ARG A 51 2.69 0.84 -8.94
CA ARG A 51 3.96 0.23 -9.39
C ARG A 51 4.51 0.85 -10.69
N PRO A 52 4.69 2.18 -10.73
CA PRO A 52 5.15 2.84 -11.94
C PRO A 52 6.62 2.48 -12.22
N ASP A 53 7.00 2.49 -13.50
CA ASP A 53 8.41 2.32 -13.88
C ASP A 53 9.24 3.48 -13.32
N PRO A 54 10.53 3.27 -12.97
CA PRO A 54 11.41 4.31 -12.42
C PRO A 54 11.46 5.61 -13.23
N ALA A 55 11.27 5.58 -14.55
CA ALA A 55 11.30 6.78 -15.39
C ALA A 55 9.97 7.58 -15.40
N SER A 56 8.93 7.09 -14.71
CA SER A 56 7.59 7.68 -14.70
C SER A 56 7.52 8.94 -13.84
N THR A 57 6.49 9.75 -14.10
CA THR A 57 6.12 10.88 -13.24
C THR A 57 4.77 10.63 -12.59
N VAL A 58 4.67 10.90 -11.30
CA VAL A 58 3.41 10.89 -10.54
C VAL A 58 3.10 12.30 -10.05
N LEU A 59 2.01 12.87 -10.55
CA LEU A 59 1.47 14.16 -10.11
C LEU A 59 0.30 13.91 -9.16
N ILE A 60 0.41 14.44 -7.94
CA ILE A 60 -0.65 14.42 -6.94
C ILE A 60 -1.24 15.83 -6.87
N LEU A 61 -2.52 15.97 -7.25
CA LEU A 61 -3.28 17.21 -7.07
C LEU A 61 -4.22 17.07 -5.88
N ASP A 62 -5.07 16.04 -5.92
CA ASP A 62 -6.10 15.78 -4.91
C ASP A 62 -5.88 14.47 -4.18
N GLY A 63 -6.37 14.41 -2.95
CA GLY A 63 -6.42 13.18 -2.16
C GLY A 63 -7.64 13.12 -1.25
N LEU A 64 -8.02 11.91 -0.85
CA LEU A 64 -9.12 11.66 0.07
C LEU A 64 -8.63 11.64 1.51
N PHE A 65 -9.37 12.27 2.41
CA PHE A 65 -9.21 12.16 3.86
C PHE A 65 -10.60 12.01 4.48
N PHE A 66 -10.72 11.52 5.71
CA PHE A 66 -12.01 11.24 6.39
C PHE A 66 -12.79 10.03 5.82
N GLN A 67 -13.28 10.10 4.57
CA GLN A 67 -13.98 8.96 3.92
C GLN A 67 -13.08 7.75 3.63
N ALA A 68 -11.77 7.99 3.56
CA ALA A 68 -10.74 6.98 3.39
C ALA A 68 -9.47 7.41 4.11
N PRO A 69 -8.59 6.47 4.51
CA PRO A 69 -7.27 6.82 5.00
C PRO A 69 -6.48 7.59 3.94
N ALA A 70 -5.96 8.75 4.30
CA ALA A 70 -5.15 9.58 3.42
C ALA A 70 -3.85 8.88 3.03
N VAL A 71 -3.32 9.24 1.86
CA VAL A 71 -2.01 8.75 1.39
C VAL A 71 -0.93 8.98 2.44
N ARG A 72 -0.10 7.96 2.69
CA ARG A 72 0.95 8.00 3.71
C ARG A 72 2.26 8.50 3.10
N HIS A 73 3.02 9.28 3.88
CA HIS A 73 4.32 9.79 3.47
C HIS A 73 5.25 8.70 2.93
N LYS A 74 5.27 7.54 3.58
CA LYS A 74 6.14 6.42 3.20
C LYS A 74 5.80 5.83 1.83
N GLU A 75 4.56 5.95 1.36
CA GLU A 75 4.21 5.51 0.00
C GLU A 75 4.82 6.44 -1.04
N ILE A 76 4.77 7.75 -0.80
CA ILE A 76 5.39 8.76 -1.67
C ILE A 76 6.92 8.59 -1.67
N LEU A 77 7.52 8.46 -0.48
CA LEU A 77 8.96 8.23 -0.34
C LEU A 77 9.40 6.91 -0.99
N HIS A 78 8.56 5.89 -0.97
CA HIS A 78 8.83 4.63 -1.67
C HIS A 78 8.94 4.83 -3.18
N LEU A 79 8.05 5.62 -3.78
CA LEU A 79 8.14 5.97 -5.20
C LEU A 79 9.41 6.76 -5.51
N VAL A 80 9.70 7.80 -4.72
CA VAL A 80 10.90 8.64 -4.92
C VAL A 80 12.18 7.81 -4.83
N ARG A 81 12.30 6.94 -3.82
CA ARG A 81 13.45 6.03 -3.68
C ARG A 81 13.61 5.10 -4.90
N ASN A 82 12.51 4.69 -5.52
CA ASN A 82 12.52 3.83 -6.71
C ASN A 82 12.78 4.60 -8.02
N GLY A 83 13.17 5.88 -7.98
CA GLY A 83 13.53 6.70 -9.13
C GLY A 83 12.36 7.47 -9.74
N VAL A 84 11.13 7.28 -9.25
CA VAL A 84 9.92 7.92 -9.78
C VAL A 84 9.93 9.41 -9.43
N ARG A 85 9.70 10.27 -10.42
CA ARG A 85 9.50 11.70 -10.15
C ARG A 85 8.13 11.92 -9.52
N VAL A 86 8.09 12.43 -8.29
CA VAL A 86 6.83 12.80 -7.64
C VAL A 86 6.69 14.31 -7.57
N VAL A 87 5.57 14.82 -8.08
CA VAL A 87 5.19 16.23 -8.05
C VAL A 87 3.90 16.39 -7.24
N GLY A 88 3.83 17.38 -6.36
CA GLY A 88 2.63 17.69 -5.59
C GLY A 88 2.25 19.17 -5.69
N ALA A 89 0.95 19.44 -5.85
CA ALA A 89 0.40 20.79 -5.97
C ALA A 89 -1.05 20.89 -5.47
N SER A 90 -1.56 22.13 -5.39
CA SER A 90 -2.97 22.48 -5.14
C SER A 90 -3.59 22.08 -3.79
N SER A 91 -3.84 20.79 -3.54
CA SER A 91 -4.60 20.31 -2.38
C SER A 91 -3.72 19.44 -1.49
N MET A 92 -4.13 18.20 -1.22
CA MET A 92 -3.31 17.22 -0.51
C MET A 92 -1.93 17.01 -1.15
N GLY A 93 -1.83 17.20 -2.48
CA GLY A 93 -0.56 17.18 -3.20
C GLY A 93 0.43 18.24 -2.70
N ALA A 94 -0.01 19.49 -2.55
CA ALA A 94 0.82 20.59 -2.07
C ALA A 94 1.30 20.35 -0.62
N LEU A 95 0.39 19.92 0.26
CA LEU A 95 0.71 19.57 1.64
C LEU A 95 1.79 18.49 1.70
N ARG A 96 1.60 17.38 0.98
CA ARG A 96 2.58 16.29 0.94
C ARG A 96 3.90 16.71 0.31
N ALA A 97 3.86 17.58 -0.70
CA ALA A 97 5.08 18.13 -1.28
C ALA A 97 5.84 19.00 -0.28
N ALA A 98 5.18 19.85 0.50
CA ALA A 98 5.83 20.67 1.53
C ALA A 98 6.54 19.81 2.58
N GLU A 99 5.86 18.78 3.09
CA GLU A 99 6.42 17.86 4.09
C GLU A 99 7.59 17.03 3.55
N LEU A 100 7.57 16.69 2.25
CA LEU A 100 8.51 15.76 1.62
C LEU A 100 9.49 16.41 0.64
N HIS A 101 9.48 17.75 0.55
CA HIS A 101 10.40 18.49 -0.31
C HIS A 101 11.87 18.19 0.02
N PRO A 102 12.29 18.12 1.30
CA PRO A 102 13.66 17.73 1.65
C PRO A 102 14.05 16.32 1.21
N TYR A 103 13.07 15.48 0.86
CA TYR A 103 13.25 14.10 0.41
C TYR A 103 13.11 13.92 -1.11
N GLY A 104 13.00 15.01 -1.88
CA GLY A 104 13.01 14.97 -3.35
C GLY A 104 11.63 15.07 -4.01
N VAL A 105 10.56 15.30 -3.25
CA VAL A 105 9.25 15.63 -3.84
C VAL A 105 9.26 17.06 -4.37
N ILE A 106 8.79 17.24 -5.59
CA ILE A 106 8.74 18.56 -6.25
C ILE A 106 7.41 19.23 -5.89
N GLY A 107 7.48 20.32 -5.14
CA GLY A 107 6.32 21.16 -4.85
C GLY A 107 6.11 22.25 -5.89
N VAL A 108 4.85 22.52 -6.24
CA VAL A 108 4.50 23.52 -7.24
C VAL A 108 3.32 24.36 -6.76
N GLY A 109 3.46 25.68 -6.89
CA GLY A 109 2.36 26.63 -6.71
C GLY A 109 2.31 27.28 -5.34
N GLN A 110 1.37 28.22 -5.19
CA GLN A 110 1.26 29.07 -4.01
C GLN A 110 0.88 28.27 -2.75
N VAL A 111 0.01 27.27 -2.88
CA VAL A 111 -0.41 26.44 -1.74
C VAL A 111 0.79 25.66 -1.19
N PHE A 112 1.65 25.14 -2.07
CA PHE A 112 2.89 24.49 -1.64
C PHE A 112 3.81 25.48 -0.93
N GLU A 113 4.04 26.66 -1.51
CA GLU A 113 4.90 27.69 -0.93
C GLU A 113 4.43 28.08 0.48
N TRP A 114 3.12 28.28 0.67
CA TRP A 114 2.55 28.63 1.98
C TRP A 114 2.66 27.52 3.03
N TYR A 115 2.60 26.24 2.63
CA TYR A 115 2.90 25.15 3.57
C TYR A 115 4.39 25.05 3.86
N ALA A 116 5.24 25.26 2.86
CA ALA A 116 6.70 25.15 2.97
C ALA A 116 7.31 26.26 3.84
N ASP A 117 6.78 27.49 3.77
CA ASP A 117 7.21 28.64 4.58
C ASP A 117 6.46 28.79 5.92
N GLY A 118 5.40 27.99 6.13
CA GLY A 118 4.60 27.98 7.35
C GLY A 118 3.52 29.07 7.42
N THR A 119 3.24 29.79 6.33
CA THR A 119 2.10 30.71 6.21
C THR A 119 0.78 30.00 6.49
N VAL A 120 0.66 28.73 6.07
CA VAL A 120 -0.44 27.83 6.46
C VAL A 120 0.14 26.53 7.02
N THR A 121 -0.50 26.00 8.07
CA THR A 121 -0.05 24.78 8.76
C THR A 121 -1.18 23.80 9.08
N ALA A 122 -2.43 24.22 8.95
CA ALA A 122 -3.58 23.38 9.25
C ALA A 122 -3.98 22.51 8.05
N ASP A 123 -4.31 21.25 8.31
CA ASP A 123 -4.73 20.29 7.29
C ASP A 123 -6.06 20.67 6.63
N ASP A 124 -6.95 21.36 7.36
CA ASP A 124 -8.27 21.75 6.87
C ASP A 124 -8.24 22.98 5.95
N GLU A 125 -7.07 23.58 5.69
CA GLU A 125 -6.90 24.68 4.74
C GLU A 125 -7.23 24.25 3.30
N VAL A 126 -6.87 23.02 2.93
CA VAL A 126 -7.08 22.45 1.58
C VAL A 126 -8.33 21.59 1.45
N ALA A 127 -9.02 21.36 2.57
CA ALA A 127 -10.21 20.50 2.69
C ALA A 127 -11.42 21.07 1.94
N VAL A 128 -12.12 20.19 1.21
CA VAL A 128 -13.40 20.50 0.55
C VAL A 128 -14.38 19.35 0.73
N ALA A 129 -15.67 19.66 0.82
CA ALA A 129 -16.74 18.69 0.63
C ALA A 129 -16.95 18.49 -0.88
N HIS A 130 -17.09 17.25 -1.33
CA HIS A 130 -17.33 16.91 -2.73
C HIS A 130 -18.21 15.67 -2.83
N LEU A 131 -18.90 15.51 -3.97
CA LEU A 131 -19.63 14.29 -4.30
C LEU A 131 -18.66 13.16 -4.67
N ASP A 132 -19.15 11.93 -4.78
CA ASP A 132 -18.31 10.79 -5.10
C ASP A 132 -17.91 10.75 -6.60
N ALA A 133 -17.30 9.64 -7.03
CA ALA A 133 -16.83 9.48 -8.39
C ALA A 133 -17.97 9.40 -9.42
N ASP A 134 -19.15 8.90 -9.03
CA ASP A 134 -20.29 8.75 -9.94
C ASP A 134 -20.86 10.12 -10.33
N ASP A 135 -20.68 11.11 -9.45
CA ASP A 135 -21.02 12.53 -9.65
C ASP A 135 -19.81 13.40 -10.07
N GLY A 136 -18.75 12.77 -10.57
CA GLY A 136 -17.57 13.46 -11.12
C GLY A 136 -16.77 14.27 -10.10
N HIS A 137 -16.85 13.93 -8.81
CA HIS A 137 -16.20 14.67 -7.72
C HIS A 137 -16.61 16.14 -7.60
N THR A 138 -17.86 16.46 -7.92
CA THR A 138 -18.36 17.85 -7.86
C THR A 138 -18.12 18.48 -6.49
N GLN A 139 -17.40 19.62 -6.46
CA GLN A 139 -17.08 20.38 -5.24
C GLN A 139 -18.33 21.09 -4.67
N LEU A 140 -18.55 20.99 -3.37
CA LEU A 140 -19.69 21.54 -2.64
C LEU A 140 -19.31 22.68 -1.68
N SER A 141 -18.02 22.86 -1.42
CA SER A 141 -17.47 23.90 -0.53
C SER A 141 -16.15 24.42 -1.08
N ASP A 142 -15.76 25.65 -0.74
CA ASP A 142 -14.46 26.21 -1.12
C ASP A 142 -13.40 25.91 -0.05
N ALA A 143 -12.17 25.67 -0.49
CA ALA A 143 -11.03 25.51 0.40
C ALA A 143 -10.69 26.85 1.08
N LEU A 144 -10.33 26.81 2.37
CA LEU A 144 -9.96 28.03 3.11
C LEU A 144 -8.73 28.71 2.49
N VAL A 145 -7.80 27.92 1.95
CA VAL A 145 -6.62 28.43 1.25
C VAL A 145 -6.97 29.24 -0.01
N SER A 146 -8.02 28.86 -0.74
CA SER A 146 -8.51 29.62 -1.90
C SER A 146 -9.13 30.95 -1.48
N ILE A 147 -9.89 30.96 -0.38
CA ILE A 147 -10.47 32.19 0.18
C ILE A 147 -9.37 33.12 0.69
N ARG A 148 -8.40 32.58 1.43
CA ARG A 148 -7.20 33.29 1.88
C ARG A 148 -6.46 33.94 0.72
N TYR A 149 -6.27 33.20 -0.38
CA TYR A 149 -5.60 33.72 -1.58
C TYR A 149 -6.35 34.88 -2.22
N GLY A 150 -7.65 34.75 -2.44
CA GLY A 150 -8.44 35.85 -2.99
C GLY A 150 -8.40 37.10 -2.09
N LEU A 151 -8.52 36.93 -0.77
CA LEU A 151 -8.43 38.04 0.18
C LEU A 151 -7.05 38.70 0.16
N HIS A 152 -5.98 37.90 0.12
CA HIS A 152 -4.62 38.42 0.02
C HIS A 152 -4.40 39.20 -1.28
N ALA A 153 -4.84 38.66 -2.42
CA ALA A 153 -4.71 39.30 -3.73
C ALA A 153 -5.51 40.62 -3.84
N ALA A 154 -6.63 40.74 -3.13
CA ALA A 154 -7.44 41.96 -3.11
C ALA A 154 -6.96 43.02 -2.11
N THR A 155 -6.02 42.66 -1.21
CA THR A 155 -5.52 43.56 -0.17
C THR A 155 -4.70 44.71 -0.77
N GLY A 156 -5.07 45.95 -0.48
CA GLY A 156 -4.46 47.15 -1.06
C GLY A 156 -5.08 47.58 -2.40
N GLU A 157 -5.95 46.75 -3.00
CA GLU A 157 -6.74 47.11 -4.19
C GLU A 157 -8.21 47.39 -3.85
N ALA A 158 -8.88 46.47 -3.15
CA ALA A 158 -10.31 46.55 -2.85
C ALA A 158 -10.64 46.55 -1.35
N ILE A 159 -9.79 45.90 -0.54
CA ILE A 159 -9.93 45.83 0.92
C ILE A 159 -8.58 46.14 1.58
N ASP A 160 -8.61 46.58 2.84
CA ASP A 160 -7.39 46.79 3.63
C ASP A 160 -6.98 45.51 4.40
N PRO A 161 -5.79 45.47 5.02
CA PRO A 161 -5.31 44.29 5.76
C PRO A 161 -6.19 43.89 6.95
N ASP A 162 -6.80 44.84 7.66
CA ASP A 162 -7.65 44.55 8.83
C ASP A 162 -8.98 43.95 8.37
N GLU A 163 -9.54 44.47 7.27
CA GLU A 163 -10.72 43.91 6.61
C GLU A 163 -10.46 42.50 6.09
N ALA A 164 -9.33 42.26 5.42
CA ALA A 164 -8.94 40.92 4.94
C ALA A 164 -8.79 39.92 6.10
N GLY A 165 -8.14 40.34 7.19
CA GLY A 165 -7.99 39.53 8.40
C GLY A 165 -9.34 39.21 9.05
N GLY A 166 -10.22 40.20 9.15
CA GLY A 166 -11.58 40.03 9.68
C GLY A 166 -12.44 39.09 8.86
N LEU A 167 -12.43 39.23 7.52
CA LEU A 167 -13.18 38.35 6.62
C LEU A 167 -12.66 36.91 6.69
N LEU A 168 -11.34 36.73 6.74
CA LEU A 168 -10.72 35.42 6.90
C LEU A 168 -11.12 34.77 8.24
N ALA A 169 -11.15 35.54 9.33
CA ALA A 169 -11.57 35.05 10.64
C ALA A 169 -13.04 34.56 10.61
N LEU A 170 -13.94 35.30 9.96
CA LEU A 170 -15.35 34.90 9.84
C LEU A 170 -15.54 33.55 9.16
N VAL A 171 -14.84 33.30 8.05
CA VAL A 171 -14.99 32.03 7.32
C VAL A 171 -14.31 30.86 8.04
N ARG A 172 -13.23 31.12 8.78
CA ARG A 172 -12.49 30.10 9.53
C ARG A 172 -13.34 29.46 10.62
N GLU A 173 -14.26 30.21 11.24
CA GLU A 173 -15.22 29.71 12.24
C GLU A 173 -16.25 28.72 11.66
N LEU A 174 -16.42 28.67 10.33
CA LEU A 174 -17.30 27.69 9.70
C LEU A 174 -16.59 26.34 9.59
N PRO A 175 -17.29 25.22 9.86
CA PRO A 175 -16.80 23.89 9.50
C PRO A 175 -16.52 23.81 7.99
N PHE A 176 -15.44 23.13 7.59
CA PHE A 176 -15.03 23.09 6.18
C PHE A 176 -16.13 22.74 5.16
N PRO A 177 -17.11 21.83 5.43
CA PRO A 177 -18.16 21.52 4.46
C PRO A 177 -19.12 22.69 4.20
N ARG A 178 -19.06 23.73 5.02
CA ARG A 178 -19.91 24.94 4.93
C ARG A 178 -19.13 26.17 4.48
N ARG A 179 -17.82 26.07 4.27
CA ARG A 179 -16.99 27.18 3.80
C ARG A 179 -17.28 27.41 2.32
N SER A 180 -17.57 28.65 1.97
CA SER A 180 -17.64 29.10 0.58
C SER A 180 -17.55 30.62 0.54
N TRP A 181 -17.20 31.19 -0.61
CA TRP A 181 -17.32 32.63 -0.84
C TRP A 181 -18.75 33.12 -0.54
N SER A 182 -19.75 32.35 -0.96
CA SER A 182 -21.17 32.67 -0.72
C SER A 182 -21.55 32.62 0.77
N ALA A 183 -20.98 31.69 1.53
CA ALA A 183 -21.17 31.64 2.98
C ALA A 183 -20.49 32.83 3.68
N LEU A 184 -19.29 33.21 3.24
CA LEU A 184 -18.58 34.40 3.74
C LEU A 184 -19.42 35.67 3.55
N TRP A 185 -19.98 35.88 2.35
CA TRP A 185 -20.85 37.04 2.08
C TRP A 185 -22.03 37.10 3.07
N ARG A 186 -22.73 35.98 3.25
CA ARG A 186 -23.90 35.90 4.15
C ARG A 186 -23.56 36.16 5.62
N VAL A 187 -22.39 35.71 6.07
CA VAL A 187 -21.95 35.92 7.45
C VAL A 187 -21.52 37.38 7.64
N ALA A 188 -20.75 37.94 6.70
CA ALA A 188 -20.26 39.32 6.77
C ALA A 188 -21.37 40.37 6.66
N GLU A 189 -22.46 40.10 5.92
CA GLU A 189 -23.64 40.97 5.81
C GLU A 189 -24.27 41.35 7.16
N ARG A 190 -24.07 40.54 8.20
CA ARG A 190 -24.69 40.72 9.52
C ARG A 190 -23.81 41.46 10.53
N GLY A 191 -22.63 41.93 10.12
CA GLY A 191 -21.67 42.58 11.00
C GLY A 191 -20.94 43.75 10.34
N ASP A 192 -19.89 44.23 11.02
CA ASP A 192 -19.19 45.46 10.65
C ASP A 192 -18.40 45.36 9.34
N LEU A 193 -18.18 44.14 8.83
CA LEU A 193 -17.44 43.88 7.59
C LEU A 193 -18.31 43.84 6.32
N ALA A 194 -19.59 44.19 6.40
CA ALA A 194 -20.52 44.14 5.26
C ALA A 194 -20.08 45.03 4.07
N ALA A 195 -19.44 46.18 4.34
CA ALA A 195 -18.92 47.05 3.27
C ALA A 195 -17.69 46.44 2.59
N ALA A 196 -16.76 45.87 3.36
CA ALA A 196 -15.59 45.17 2.84
C ALA A 196 -15.99 43.95 2.00
N ALA A 197 -16.95 43.15 2.50
CA ALA A 197 -17.47 41.98 1.79
C ALA A 197 -18.05 42.32 0.41
N ARG A 198 -18.77 43.45 0.28
CA ARG A 198 -19.28 43.91 -1.02
C ARG A 198 -18.17 44.28 -1.99
N ARG A 199 -17.17 45.06 -1.54
CA ARG A 199 -16.02 45.42 -2.38
C ARG A 199 -15.21 44.21 -2.80
N MET A 200 -14.99 43.26 -1.88
CA MET A 200 -14.30 42.02 -2.17
C MET A 200 -15.07 41.17 -3.20
N ARG A 201 -16.40 41.07 -3.06
CA ARG A 201 -17.24 40.37 -4.02
C ARG A 201 -17.17 40.98 -5.41
N GLU A 202 -17.29 42.30 -5.52
CA GLU A 202 -17.16 43.02 -6.80
C GLU A 202 -15.78 42.82 -7.44
N TRP A 203 -14.71 42.86 -6.63
CA TRP A 203 -13.35 42.61 -7.10
C TRP A 203 -13.18 41.18 -7.63
N LEU A 204 -13.75 40.19 -6.94
CA LEU A 204 -13.68 38.78 -7.31
C LEU A 204 -14.55 38.46 -8.54
N ASP A 205 -15.74 39.06 -8.66
CA ASP A 205 -16.59 38.91 -9.86
C ASP A 205 -15.87 39.42 -11.12
N ALA A 206 -15.02 40.43 -10.99
CA ALA A 206 -14.18 40.95 -12.07
C ALA A 206 -12.92 40.09 -12.34
N ARG A 207 -12.52 39.23 -11.40
CA ARG A 207 -11.29 38.40 -11.44
C ARG A 207 -11.57 36.99 -10.88
N PRO A 208 -12.44 36.21 -11.53
CA PRO A 208 -12.92 34.94 -10.98
C PRO A 208 -11.81 33.90 -10.78
N ASP A 209 -10.71 34.00 -11.55
CA ASP A 209 -9.52 33.16 -11.42
C ASP A 209 -8.80 33.33 -10.08
N GLN A 210 -8.90 34.51 -9.45
CA GLN A 210 -8.31 34.80 -8.14
C GLN A 210 -9.07 34.13 -6.98
N GLY A 211 -10.25 33.57 -7.26
CA GLY A 211 -11.08 32.89 -6.26
C GLY A 211 -10.67 31.45 -5.99
N ASP A 212 -9.79 30.88 -6.82
CA ASP A 212 -9.45 29.46 -6.79
C ASP A 212 -7.96 29.20 -7.10
N VAL A 213 -7.11 29.46 -6.10
CA VAL A 213 -5.67 29.18 -6.17
C VAL A 213 -5.37 27.70 -6.43
N LYS A 214 -6.24 26.79 -5.98
CA LYS A 214 -6.08 25.35 -6.20
C LYS A 214 -6.08 25.01 -7.69
N ARG A 215 -7.00 25.60 -8.46
CA ARG A 215 -7.03 25.44 -9.92
C ARG A 215 -5.81 26.08 -10.59
N LEU A 216 -5.38 27.26 -10.16
CA LEU A 216 -4.18 27.93 -10.69
C LEU A 216 -2.91 27.08 -10.49
N ASP A 217 -2.73 26.52 -9.29
CA ASP A 217 -1.61 25.65 -8.95
C ASP A 217 -1.64 24.34 -9.73
N ALA A 218 -2.81 23.73 -9.90
CA ALA A 218 -2.98 22.53 -10.73
C ALA A 218 -2.56 22.79 -12.18
N LEU A 219 -3.01 23.90 -12.79
CA LEU A 219 -2.62 24.28 -14.15
C LEU A 219 -1.10 24.50 -14.28
N ARG A 220 -0.46 25.09 -13.27
CA ARG A 220 1.00 25.26 -13.23
C ARG A 220 1.73 23.91 -13.16
N ALA A 221 1.28 23.00 -12.31
CA ALA A 221 1.86 21.67 -12.16
C ALA A 221 1.67 20.81 -13.43
N LEU A 222 0.52 20.88 -14.09
CA LEU A 222 0.25 20.19 -15.35
C LEU A 222 1.21 20.63 -16.47
N ARG A 223 1.46 21.94 -16.59
CA ARG A 223 2.44 22.47 -17.55
C ARG A 223 3.86 22.00 -17.22
N LEU A 224 4.24 22.00 -15.94
CA LEU A 224 5.54 21.50 -15.49
C LEU A 224 5.76 20.04 -15.90
N VAL A 225 4.81 19.15 -15.61
CA VAL A 225 4.98 17.71 -15.93
C VAL A 225 4.90 17.42 -17.42
N ARG A 226 4.16 18.21 -18.20
CA ARG A 226 4.14 18.14 -19.67
C ARG A 226 5.52 18.45 -20.26
N ASP A 227 6.17 19.50 -19.74
CA ASP A 227 7.43 20.01 -20.28
C ASP A 227 8.66 19.28 -19.69
N ALA A 228 8.45 18.44 -18.67
CA ALA A 228 9.51 17.68 -18.04
C ALA A 228 9.99 16.52 -18.95
N GLY A 229 11.31 16.38 -19.10
CA GLY A 229 11.93 15.16 -19.66
C GLY A 229 11.85 13.97 -18.69
N PRO A 230 12.44 12.81 -19.01
CA PRO A 230 12.43 11.64 -18.13
C PRO A 230 12.95 11.92 -16.73
N ALA A 231 12.37 11.23 -15.75
CA ALA A 231 12.98 11.14 -14.43
C ALA A 231 14.35 10.48 -14.58
N ASP A 232 15.34 10.93 -13.80
CA ASP A 232 16.60 10.21 -13.70
C ASP A 232 16.29 8.85 -13.05
N ALA A 233 16.21 7.81 -13.88
CA ALA A 233 15.63 6.51 -13.54
C ALA A 233 16.47 5.68 -12.54
N ALA A 234 17.43 6.28 -11.87
CA ALA A 234 18.27 5.60 -10.91
C ALA A 234 17.61 5.62 -9.52
N PRO A 235 17.37 4.45 -8.90
CA PRO A 235 17.03 4.39 -7.48
C PRO A 235 18.04 5.19 -6.67
N VAL A 236 17.55 6.03 -5.78
CA VAL A 236 18.42 6.90 -5.00
C VAL A 236 18.83 6.14 -3.73
N ASP A 237 20.08 5.68 -3.71
CA ASP A 237 20.71 5.18 -2.47
C ASP A 237 21.13 6.38 -1.62
N ASP A 238 20.14 7.01 -0.99
CA ASP A 238 20.31 8.22 -0.19
C ASP A 238 20.13 7.93 1.31
N PRO A 239 21.04 8.38 2.18
CA PRO A 239 20.89 8.29 3.63
C PRO A 239 19.55 8.85 4.16
N ARG A 240 18.92 9.79 3.45
CA ARG A 240 17.58 10.33 3.77
C ARG A 240 16.50 9.25 3.82
N PHE A 241 16.67 8.13 3.12
CA PHE A 241 15.72 7.01 3.12
C PHE A 241 16.07 5.88 4.10
N ALA A 242 17.10 6.03 4.94
CA ALA A 242 17.57 4.98 5.84
C ALA A 242 16.46 4.42 6.77
N ASN A 243 15.48 5.24 7.14
CA ASN A 243 14.36 4.85 8.01
C ASN A 243 13.05 4.57 7.25
N LEU A 244 13.10 4.40 5.92
CA LEU A 244 11.91 4.15 5.12
C LEU A 244 11.41 2.70 5.30
N ASP A 245 12.35 1.75 5.35
CA ASP A 245 12.08 0.33 5.51
C ASP A 245 11.64 0.04 6.95
N THR A 246 10.32 -0.02 7.13
CA THR A 246 9.68 -0.25 8.43
C THR A 246 8.64 -1.35 8.32
N VAL A 247 8.28 -1.99 9.44
CA VAL A 247 7.23 -3.00 9.49
C VAL A 247 5.94 -2.50 8.83
N TYR A 248 5.52 -1.26 9.13
CA TYR A 248 4.34 -0.66 8.51
C TYR A 248 4.42 -0.55 6.99
N LEU A 249 5.52 -0.02 6.44
CA LEU A 249 5.64 0.08 4.98
C LEU A 249 5.70 -1.31 4.34
N ALA A 250 6.37 -2.27 4.99
CA ALA A 250 6.41 -3.65 4.51
C ALA A 250 5.02 -4.28 4.50
N ASP A 251 4.20 -4.08 5.53
CA ASP A 251 2.84 -4.58 5.63
C ASP A 251 1.91 -3.90 4.60
N TRP A 252 1.97 -2.58 4.47
CA TRP A 252 1.17 -1.87 3.47
C TRP A 252 1.53 -2.28 2.05
N ARG A 253 2.82 -2.48 1.77
CA ARG A 253 3.29 -3.03 0.49
C ARG A 253 2.72 -4.42 0.32
N TRP A 254 2.82 -5.28 1.31
CA TRP A 254 2.29 -6.64 1.26
C TRP A 254 0.78 -6.66 0.92
N GLU A 255 0.00 -5.79 1.57
CA GLU A 255 -1.45 -5.69 1.41
C GLU A 255 -1.88 -5.08 0.07
N ASN A 256 -1.08 -4.21 -0.53
CA ASN A 256 -1.49 -3.44 -1.71
C ASN A 256 -0.77 -3.84 -3.00
N GLU A 257 0.44 -4.39 -2.90
CA GLU A 257 1.19 -4.84 -4.05
C GLU A 257 0.66 -6.18 -4.61
N GLY A 258 0.63 -6.31 -5.94
CA GLY A 258 0.05 -7.50 -6.57
C GLY A 258 0.23 -7.58 -8.08
N ALA A 259 -0.44 -8.57 -8.67
CA ALA A 259 -0.49 -8.77 -10.11
C ALA A 259 -1.93 -8.60 -10.60
N GLU A 260 -2.10 -8.00 -11.77
CA GLU A 260 -3.39 -7.96 -12.44
C GLU A 260 -3.72 -9.32 -13.07
N LEU A 261 -4.91 -9.84 -12.78
CA LEU A 261 -5.43 -11.07 -13.33
C LEU A 261 -6.92 -10.88 -13.67
N GLY A 262 -7.24 -10.88 -14.96
CA GLY A 262 -8.63 -10.77 -15.43
C GLY A 262 -9.32 -9.46 -15.03
N GLY A 263 -8.59 -8.33 -15.08
CA GLY A 263 -9.12 -7.01 -14.70
C GLY A 263 -9.23 -6.78 -13.18
N ARG A 264 -8.66 -7.67 -12.35
CA ARG A 264 -8.58 -7.54 -10.90
C ARG A 264 -7.13 -7.54 -10.45
N VAL A 265 -6.76 -6.62 -9.57
CA VAL A 265 -5.49 -6.69 -8.85
C VAL A 265 -5.61 -7.75 -7.75
N VAL A 266 -4.79 -8.80 -7.85
CA VAL A 266 -4.65 -9.82 -6.81
C VAL A 266 -3.35 -9.54 -6.07
N THR A 267 -3.46 -9.22 -4.80
CA THR A 267 -2.30 -8.87 -3.98
C THR A 267 -1.48 -10.11 -3.65
N ASP A 268 -0.17 -9.93 -3.48
CA ASP A 268 0.71 -11.03 -3.08
C ASP A 268 0.33 -11.55 -1.68
N HIS A 269 -0.22 -10.68 -0.83
CA HIS A 269 -0.87 -11.06 0.42
C HIS A 269 -1.96 -12.12 0.24
N HIS A 270 -2.95 -11.88 -0.63
CA HIS A 270 -4.03 -12.84 -0.85
C HIS A 270 -3.53 -14.12 -1.55
N ALA A 271 -2.56 -14.00 -2.46
CA ALA A 271 -1.98 -15.16 -3.13
C ALA A 271 -1.25 -16.08 -2.13
N LEU A 272 -0.42 -15.53 -1.24
CA LEU A 272 0.26 -16.33 -0.22
C LEU A 272 -0.72 -16.85 0.83
N ALA A 273 -1.67 -16.02 1.27
CA ALA A 273 -2.72 -16.40 2.21
C ALA A 273 -3.50 -17.62 1.74
N PHE A 274 -3.84 -17.69 0.45
CA PHE A 274 -4.48 -18.87 -0.11
C PHE A 274 -3.63 -20.12 0.12
N LEU A 275 -2.33 -20.07 -0.13
CA LEU A 275 -1.46 -21.23 0.10
C LEU A 275 -1.29 -21.53 1.59
N GLN A 276 -1.13 -20.52 2.45
CA GLN A 276 -1.05 -20.69 3.90
C GLN A 276 -2.27 -21.45 4.44
N LEU A 277 -3.46 -21.05 3.99
CA LEU A 277 -4.72 -21.59 4.46
C LEU A 277 -5.06 -22.94 3.82
N PHE A 278 -4.83 -23.08 2.51
CA PHE A 278 -5.36 -24.20 1.72
C PHE A 278 -4.36 -25.26 1.32
N LEU A 279 -3.06 -24.97 1.21
CA LEU A 279 -2.06 -25.96 0.81
C LEU A 279 -1.68 -26.86 2.02
N PRO A 280 -1.96 -28.18 1.99
CA PRO A 280 -1.68 -29.06 3.13
C PRO A 280 -0.18 -29.12 3.49
N THR A 281 0.69 -29.05 2.48
CA THR A 281 2.14 -29.12 2.62
C THR A 281 2.78 -27.77 2.94
N TYR A 282 2.00 -26.68 3.06
CA TYR A 282 2.52 -25.35 3.37
C TYR A 282 3.37 -25.29 4.65
N PRO A 283 3.04 -25.97 5.76
CA PRO A 283 3.90 -25.97 6.95
C PRO A 283 5.34 -26.43 6.68
N SER A 284 5.54 -27.41 5.79
CA SER A 284 6.88 -27.84 5.37
C SER A 284 7.60 -26.79 4.53
N LEU A 285 6.88 -26.11 3.64
CA LEU A 285 7.41 -24.97 2.87
C LEU A 285 7.82 -23.83 3.79
N HIS A 286 6.97 -23.45 4.75
CA HIS A 286 7.25 -22.39 5.69
C HIS A 286 8.45 -22.71 6.58
N ARG A 287 8.53 -23.94 7.10
CA ARG A 287 9.69 -24.43 7.86
C ARG A 287 10.97 -24.29 7.05
N ARG A 288 11.02 -24.86 5.85
CA ARG A 288 12.21 -24.81 4.99
C ARG A 288 12.60 -23.37 4.65
N ALA A 289 11.66 -22.55 4.21
CA ALA A 289 11.91 -21.15 3.84
C ALA A 289 12.43 -20.32 5.02
N THR A 290 11.90 -20.54 6.22
CA THR A 290 12.32 -19.83 7.43
C THR A 290 13.71 -20.29 7.89
N LEU A 291 14.00 -21.59 7.89
CA LEU A 291 15.32 -22.10 8.22
C LEU A 291 16.40 -21.59 7.26
N ASP A 292 16.07 -21.52 5.97
CA ASP A 292 16.93 -20.96 4.93
C ASP A 292 17.17 -19.45 5.11
N ALA A 293 16.16 -18.70 5.55
CA ALA A 293 16.33 -17.30 5.93
C ALA A 293 17.22 -17.12 7.18
N ILE A 294 17.02 -17.95 8.22
CA ILE A 294 17.87 -17.95 9.43
C ILE A 294 19.32 -18.27 9.06
N ALA A 295 19.55 -19.30 8.24
CA ALA A 295 20.87 -19.77 7.84
C ALA A 295 21.62 -18.78 6.93
N ARG A 296 20.91 -17.95 6.16
CA ARG A 296 21.51 -16.87 5.35
C ARG A 296 21.94 -15.65 6.17
N GLY A 297 21.23 -15.34 7.26
CA GLY A 297 21.53 -14.19 8.11
C GLY A 297 22.82 -14.30 8.92
N SER A 298 23.55 -15.42 8.82
CA SER A 298 24.80 -15.68 9.53
C SER A 298 25.81 -16.33 8.57
N ALA A 299 26.87 -15.61 8.23
CA ALA A 299 28.08 -16.18 7.61
C ALA A 299 29.20 -16.25 8.67
N PRO A 300 30.20 -17.15 8.55
CA PRO A 300 31.01 -17.40 7.35
C PRO A 300 30.56 -18.64 6.58
N GLU A 301 31.19 -18.91 5.44
CA GLU A 301 31.18 -20.19 4.70
C GLU A 301 31.20 -21.38 5.68
N GLY A 302 30.02 -21.89 6.01
CA GLY A 302 29.85 -23.06 6.85
C GLY A 302 30.07 -24.31 6.02
N ASP A 303 30.57 -25.37 6.66
CA ASP A 303 30.74 -26.71 6.12
C ASP A 303 29.60 -27.05 5.13
N ALA A 304 29.93 -27.18 3.84
CA ALA A 304 28.97 -27.49 2.80
C ALA A 304 28.23 -28.82 3.07
N ALA A 305 28.77 -29.68 3.95
CA ALA A 305 28.12 -30.90 4.39
C ALA A 305 27.04 -30.70 5.47
N ALA A 306 26.94 -29.52 6.09
CA ALA A 306 25.97 -29.26 7.16
C ALA A 306 24.52 -29.17 6.62
N THR A 307 23.60 -29.86 7.29
CA THR A 307 22.16 -29.77 6.97
C THR A 307 21.63 -28.36 7.19
N LEU A 308 20.51 -28.02 6.55
CA LEU A 308 19.86 -26.72 6.72
C LEU A 308 19.55 -26.41 8.19
N VAL A 309 19.07 -27.41 8.93
CA VAL A 309 18.77 -27.30 10.37
C VAL A 309 20.02 -26.98 11.17
N GLU A 310 21.15 -27.66 10.89
CA GLU A 310 22.40 -27.40 11.62
C GLU A 310 22.93 -25.99 11.39
N ARG A 311 22.81 -25.47 10.16
CA ARG A 311 23.16 -24.08 9.88
C ARG A 311 22.24 -23.09 10.58
N ALA A 312 20.93 -23.36 10.62
CA ALA A 312 19.98 -22.51 11.32
C ALA A 312 20.24 -22.50 12.84
N LEU A 313 20.52 -23.66 13.44
CA LEU A 313 20.92 -23.76 14.84
C LEU A 313 22.25 -23.05 15.11
N GLY A 314 23.23 -23.19 14.22
CA GLY A 314 24.49 -22.45 14.29
C GLY A 314 24.29 -20.93 14.27
N ALA A 315 23.41 -20.44 13.39
CA ALA A 315 23.03 -19.02 13.33
C ALA A 315 22.31 -18.55 14.61
N ALA A 316 21.46 -19.39 15.20
CA ALA A 316 20.79 -19.11 16.48
C ALA A 316 21.79 -19.07 17.66
N ARG A 317 22.75 -20.01 17.71
CA ARG A 317 23.84 -19.99 18.70
C ARG A 317 24.68 -18.73 18.60
N ALA A 318 25.07 -18.33 17.37
CA ALA A 318 25.84 -17.11 17.14
C ALA A 318 25.12 -15.85 17.64
N ARG A 319 23.78 -15.84 17.59
CA ARG A 319 22.92 -14.77 18.12
C ARG A 319 22.62 -14.89 19.62
N LYS A 320 23.10 -15.95 20.30
CA LYS A 320 22.89 -16.21 21.74
C LYS A 320 21.40 -16.25 22.14
N ILE A 321 20.56 -16.80 21.27
CA ILE A 321 19.10 -16.96 21.54
C ILE A 321 18.72 -18.36 22.04
N LEU A 322 19.68 -19.28 22.12
CA LEU A 322 19.49 -20.63 22.66
C LEU A 322 19.91 -20.70 24.13
N GLY A 323 19.28 -21.61 24.89
CA GLY A 323 19.63 -21.91 26.28
C GLY A 323 20.85 -22.86 26.39
N PRO A 324 21.18 -23.32 27.61
CA PRO A 324 22.19 -24.35 27.82
C PRO A 324 21.90 -25.62 26.99
N ASP A 325 22.94 -26.24 26.45
CA ASP A 325 22.86 -27.45 25.61
C ASP A 325 21.91 -27.33 24.40
N ASP A 326 21.81 -26.12 23.82
CA ASP A 326 20.89 -25.79 22.74
C ASP A 326 19.40 -26.03 23.09
N ALA A 327 19.03 -25.99 24.37
CA ALA A 327 17.63 -26.08 24.81
C ALA A 327 16.84 -24.79 24.54
N PRO A 328 15.51 -24.84 24.40
CA PRO A 328 14.71 -23.63 24.20
C PRO A 328 14.68 -22.77 25.48
N THR A 329 14.96 -21.48 25.31
CA THR A 329 14.84 -20.46 26.36
C THR A 329 13.37 -20.23 26.74
N THR A 330 13.11 -19.53 27.84
CA THR A 330 11.74 -19.20 28.29
C THR A 330 10.91 -18.54 27.17
N GLY A 331 11.46 -17.55 26.47
CA GLY A 331 10.76 -16.87 25.39
C GLY A 331 10.53 -17.74 24.14
N LEU A 332 11.37 -18.76 23.89
CA LEU A 332 11.13 -19.74 22.83
C LEU A 332 10.01 -20.73 23.21
N ARG A 333 9.83 -21.02 24.50
CA ARG A 333 8.79 -21.92 24.99
C ARG A 333 7.38 -21.38 24.81
N ASP A 334 7.21 -20.06 24.75
CA ASP A 334 5.92 -19.42 24.46
C ASP A 334 5.40 -19.73 23.03
N TRP A 335 6.27 -20.22 22.14
CA TRP A 335 5.91 -20.63 20.78
C TRP A 335 5.61 -22.13 20.65
N LEU A 336 5.52 -22.85 21.77
CA LEU A 336 5.40 -24.31 21.82
C LEU A 336 4.20 -24.71 22.66
N SER A 337 3.40 -25.66 22.16
CA SER A 337 2.30 -26.23 22.92
C SER A 337 2.80 -27.10 24.09
N ALA A 338 1.96 -27.26 25.12
CA ALA A 338 2.28 -28.15 26.25
C ALA A 338 2.53 -29.60 25.80
N ALA A 339 1.79 -30.08 24.81
CA ALA A 339 1.95 -31.43 24.26
C ALA A 339 3.31 -31.61 23.56
N GLU A 340 3.75 -30.61 22.79
CA GLU A 340 5.08 -30.63 22.16
C GLU A 340 6.19 -30.65 23.21
N GLN A 341 6.10 -29.78 24.22
CA GLN A 341 7.10 -29.72 25.30
C GLN A 341 7.20 -31.01 26.11
N ALA A 342 6.11 -31.79 26.17
CA ALA A 342 6.09 -33.08 26.86
C ALA A 342 6.62 -34.25 26.02
N THR A 343 6.69 -34.11 24.69
CA THR A 343 6.90 -35.27 23.78
C THR A 343 8.06 -35.13 22.82
N LEU A 344 8.50 -33.92 22.49
CA LEU A 344 9.55 -33.68 21.51
C LEU A 344 10.91 -33.44 22.18
N PRO A 345 12.02 -33.86 21.53
CA PRO A 345 13.36 -33.54 22.01
C PRO A 345 13.66 -32.05 21.88
N ASP A 346 14.51 -31.52 22.77
CA ASP A 346 14.87 -30.09 22.83
C ASP A 346 15.32 -29.51 21.47
N ARG A 347 16.07 -30.30 20.69
CA ARG A 347 16.49 -29.92 19.34
C ARG A 347 15.31 -29.56 18.43
N GLU A 348 14.25 -30.38 18.43
CA GLU A 348 13.07 -30.11 17.60
C GLU A 348 12.20 -28.99 18.20
N LEU A 349 12.14 -28.88 19.53
CA LEU A 349 11.47 -27.75 20.19
C LEU A 349 12.09 -26.41 19.79
N VAL A 350 13.42 -26.30 19.79
CA VAL A 350 14.11 -25.10 19.33
C VAL A 350 13.82 -24.82 17.88
N VAL A 351 13.91 -25.81 17.00
CA VAL A 351 13.65 -25.60 15.57
C VAL A 351 12.22 -25.09 15.34
N ARG A 352 11.21 -25.67 15.98
CA ARG A 352 9.82 -25.19 15.89
C ARG A 352 9.68 -23.76 16.42
N ALA A 353 10.25 -23.48 17.58
CA ALA A 353 10.19 -22.15 18.17
C ALA A 353 10.88 -21.09 17.29
N LEU A 354 12.03 -21.42 16.69
CA LEU A 354 12.71 -20.56 15.72
C LEU A 354 11.83 -20.30 14.50
N VAL A 355 11.28 -21.35 13.88
CA VAL A 355 10.41 -21.21 12.69
C VAL A 355 9.20 -20.33 12.99
N ARG A 356 8.56 -20.51 14.14
CA ARG A 356 7.35 -19.77 14.54
C ARG A 356 7.66 -18.33 14.96
N SER A 357 8.81 -18.07 15.57
CA SER A 357 9.16 -16.76 16.11
C SER A 357 9.98 -15.87 15.16
N PHE A 358 10.62 -16.44 14.14
CA PHE A 358 11.57 -15.70 13.31
C PHE A 358 10.94 -14.51 12.57
N ARG A 359 11.73 -13.46 12.43
CA ARG A 359 11.41 -12.21 11.73
C ARG A 359 12.58 -11.82 10.85
N THR A 360 12.29 -11.32 9.66
CA THR A 360 13.26 -10.71 8.75
C THR A 360 13.19 -9.20 8.85
N GLU A 361 14.30 -8.50 8.62
CA GLU A 361 14.30 -7.04 8.53
C GLU A 361 13.19 -6.55 7.56
N PRO A 362 12.41 -5.51 7.92
CA PRO A 362 12.57 -4.60 9.07
C PRO A 362 11.88 -5.06 10.37
N GLY A 363 11.67 -6.36 10.57
CA GLY A 363 10.98 -6.94 11.73
C GLY A 363 9.69 -7.69 11.39
N VAL A 364 9.43 -7.91 10.09
CA VAL A 364 8.25 -8.64 9.59
C VAL A 364 8.45 -10.15 9.68
N ARG A 365 7.37 -10.93 9.81
CA ARG A 365 7.45 -12.39 9.63
C ARG A 365 7.93 -12.74 8.23
N THR A 366 8.57 -13.89 8.08
CA THR A 366 8.94 -14.47 6.76
C THR A 366 7.75 -14.62 5.80
N GLY A 367 6.52 -14.64 6.32
CA GLY A 367 5.28 -14.64 5.54
C GLY A 367 4.78 -13.28 5.00
N HIS A 368 5.48 -12.15 5.21
CA HIS A 368 5.11 -10.84 4.63
C HIS A 368 5.72 -10.59 3.24
N ARG A 369 6.30 -11.62 2.63
CA ARG A 369 6.75 -11.65 1.24
C ARG A 369 6.55 -13.06 0.69
N ILE A 370 6.40 -13.19 -0.63
CA ILE A 370 6.47 -14.50 -1.28
C ILE A 370 7.89 -15.06 -1.06
N PRO A 371 8.05 -16.22 -0.39
CA PRO A 371 9.36 -16.79 -0.17
C PRO A 371 10.06 -17.11 -1.51
N PRO A 372 11.40 -16.95 -1.64
CA PRO A 372 12.11 -17.25 -2.89
C PRO A 372 11.81 -18.64 -3.47
N LEU A 373 11.68 -19.65 -2.59
CA LEU A 373 11.29 -21.02 -2.96
C LEU A 373 9.94 -21.04 -3.69
N LEU A 374 8.97 -20.26 -3.20
CA LEU A 374 7.64 -20.17 -3.82
C LEU A 374 7.64 -19.28 -5.07
N ALA A 375 8.49 -18.25 -5.13
CA ALA A 375 8.65 -17.41 -6.31
C ALA A 375 9.12 -18.22 -7.55
N GLY A 376 9.92 -19.27 -7.33
CA GLY A 376 10.28 -20.25 -8.37
C GLY A 376 9.11 -21.10 -8.86
N GLN A 377 8.07 -21.30 -8.04
CA GLN A 377 6.90 -22.15 -8.32
C GLN A 377 5.80 -21.37 -9.06
N ARG A 378 6.11 -20.93 -10.28
CA ARG A 378 5.23 -20.06 -11.09
C ARG A 378 3.82 -20.61 -11.29
N ALA A 379 3.69 -21.92 -11.49
CA ALA A 379 2.40 -22.56 -11.71
C ALA A 379 1.55 -22.57 -10.42
N LEU A 380 2.16 -22.89 -9.27
CA LEU A 380 1.48 -22.86 -7.97
C LEU A 380 1.05 -21.44 -7.59
N LEU A 381 1.90 -20.44 -7.82
CA LEU A 381 1.54 -19.03 -7.61
C LEU A 381 0.41 -18.57 -8.53
N ARG A 382 0.39 -19.01 -9.79
CA ARG A 382 -0.72 -18.73 -10.71
C ARG A 382 -2.03 -19.35 -10.20
N LEU A 383 -1.99 -20.59 -9.72
CA LEU A 383 -3.15 -21.24 -9.11
C LEU A 383 -3.66 -20.43 -7.91
N ALA A 384 -2.75 -20.06 -7.01
CA ALA A 384 -3.09 -19.29 -5.82
C ALA A 384 -3.72 -17.93 -6.16
N ARG A 385 -3.14 -17.20 -7.12
CA ARG A 385 -3.70 -15.93 -7.61
C ARG A 385 -5.07 -16.11 -8.25
N THR A 386 -5.27 -17.19 -9.00
CA THR A 386 -6.57 -17.52 -9.61
C THR A 386 -7.63 -17.79 -8.55
N CYS A 387 -7.29 -18.55 -7.51
CA CYS A 387 -8.20 -18.83 -6.39
C CYS A 387 -8.49 -17.56 -5.57
N ALA A 388 -7.48 -16.74 -5.30
CA ALA A 388 -7.64 -15.44 -4.64
C ALA A 388 -8.53 -14.47 -5.43
N ALA A 389 -8.38 -14.43 -6.76
CA ALA A 389 -9.27 -13.65 -7.63
C ALA A 389 -10.71 -14.17 -7.57
N ALA A 390 -10.90 -15.49 -7.61
CA ALA A 390 -12.21 -16.12 -7.52
C ALA A 390 -12.91 -15.83 -6.17
N ALA A 391 -12.16 -15.87 -5.06
CA ALA A 391 -12.67 -15.49 -3.75
C ALA A 391 -13.13 -14.02 -3.72
N GLY A 392 -12.29 -13.10 -4.21
CA GLY A 392 -12.63 -11.68 -4.30
C GLY A 392 -13.87 -11.42 -5.17
N ALA A 393 -14.01 -12.13 -6.29
CA ALA A 393 -15.18 -12.03 -7.16
C ALA A 393 -16.47 -12.53 -6.49
N LEU A 394 -16.39 -13.64 -5.74
CA LEU A 394 -17.52 -14.16 -4.97
C LEU A 394 -17.96 -13.18 -3.87
N ASN A 395 -16.99 -12.58 -3.16
CA ASN A 395 -17.25 -11.59 -2.12
C ASN A 395 -17.98 -10.35 -2.69
N GLU A 396 -17.44 -9.75 -3.75
CA GLU A 396 -18.06 -8.59 -4.41
C GLU A 396 -19.44 -8.90 -4.99
N MET A 397 -19.61 -10.07 -5.61
CA MET A 397 -20.92 -10.48 -6.13
C MET A 397 -21.94 -10.60 -5.00
N THR A 398 -21.51 -11.08 -3.82
CA THR A 398 -22.39 -11.25 -2.65
C THR A 398 -22.73 -9.90 -2.02
N MET A 399 -21.76 -8.99 -1.88
CA MET A 399 -21.98 -7.61 -1.40
C MET A 399 -22.90 -6.83 -2.34
N ARG A 400 -22.78 -7.02 -3.66
CA ARG A 400 -23.69 -6.39 -4.64
C ARG A 400 -25.13 -6.92 -4.55
N ARG A 401 -25.31 -8.21 -4.26
CA ARG A 401 -26.64 -8.84 -4.11
C ARG A 401 -27.27 -8.58 -2.76
N ASN A 402 -26.47 -8.35 -1.72
CA ASN A 402 -26.91 -8.09 -0.37
C ASN A 402 -26.15 -6.89 0.21
N GLY A 403 -26.79 -5.72 0.22
CA GLY A 403 -26.20 -4.46 0.68
C GLY A 403 -25.81 -4.43 2.16
N GLU A 404 -26.31 -5.34 3.00
CA GLU A 404 -25.93 -5.49 4.41
C GLU A 404 -24.70 -6.39 4.60
N PHE A 405 -24.40 -7.25 3.61
CA PHE A 405 -23.29 -8.18 3.71
C PHE A 405 -21.95 -7.43 3.64
N ARG A 406 -21.08 -7.73 4.61
CA ARG A 406 -19.70 -7.27 4.68
C ARG A 406 -18.82 -8.46 5.02
N VAL A 407 -17.73 -8.65 4.28
CA VAL A 407 -16.79 -9.77 4.48
C VAL A 407 -16.20 -9.70 5.89
N GLU A 408 -15.93 -8.48 6.35
CA GLU A 408 -15.37 -8.14 7.65
C GLU A 408 -16.28 -8.58 8.80
N HIS A 409 -17.60 -8.66 8.56
CA HIS A 409 -18.61 -9.03 9.56
C HIS A 409 -18.91 -10.53 9.61
N ILE A 410 -18.27 -11.35 8.76
CA ILE A 410 -18.37 -12.80 8.87
C ILE A 410 -17.89 -13.24 10.26
N ARG A 411 -18.65 -14.12 10.93
CA ARG A 411 -18.37 -14.55 12.29
C ARG A 411 -17.10 -15.40 12.39
N HIS A 412 -16.35 -15.24 13.48
CA HIS A 412 -15.11 -16.00 13.74
C HIS A 412 -15.34 -17.51 13.81
N ASP A 413 -16.43 -17.97 14.44
CA ASP A 413 -16.73 -19.40 14.62
C ASP A 413 -16.82 -20.14 13.28
N LEU A 414 -17.36 -19.51 12.24
CA LEU A 414 -17.45 -20.11 10.90
C LEU A 414 -16.08 -20.31 10.26
N VAL A 415 -15.16 -19.38 10.49
CA VAL A 415 -13.78 -19.45 10.00
C VAL A 415 -13.02 -20.52 10.79
N GLU A 416 -13.13 -20.49 12.11
CA GLU A 416 -12.45 -21.45 12.98
C GLU A 416 -12.90 -22.89 12.74
N THR A 417 -14.20 -23.14 12.60
CA THR A 417 -14.70 -24.49 12.26
C THR A 417 -14.13 -24.97 10.94
N LEU A 418 -14.16 -24.13 9.88
CA LEU A 418 -13.61 -24.50 8.57
C LEU A 418 -12.14 -24.91 8.67
N PHE A 419 -11.31 -24.11 9.33
CA PHE A 419 -9.87 -24.38 9.39
C PHE A 419 -9.48 -25.43 10.43
N ARG A 420 -10.28 -25.62 11.48
CA ARG A 420 -10.09 -26.74 12.42
C ARG A 420 -10.31 -28.06 11.71
N ASP A 421 -11.40 -28.18 10.93
CA ASP A 421 -11.69 -29.38 10.15
C ASP A 421 -10.61 -29.60 9.08
N ARG A 422 -10.24 -28.54 8.35
CA ARG A 422 -9.23 -28.61 7.29
C ARG A 422 -7.84 -28.98 7.80
N TRP A 423 -7.46 -28.53 8.99
CA TRP A 423 -6.14 -28.78 9.58
C TRP A 423 -6.14 -29.98 10.53
N GLY A 424 -7.15 -30.85 10.47
CA GLY A 424 -7.16 -32.13 11.17
C GLY A 424 -7.36 -32.03 12.68
N GLY A 425 -8.14 -31.05 13.14
CA GLY A 425 -8.43 -30.86 14.57
C GLY A 425 -7.29 -30.24 15.38
N ALA A 426 -6.28 -29.66 14.71
CA ALA A 426 -5.16 -29.00 15.36
C ALA A 426 -5.59 -27.83 16.25
N ASP A 427 -4.74 -27.51 17.23
CA ASP A 427 -4.78 -26.19 17.88
C ASP A 427 -4.59 -25.11 16.81
N LEU A 428 -5.59 -24.23 16.67
CA LEU A 428 -5.64 -23.27 15.58
C LEU A 428 -4.51 -22.23 15.67
N GLU A 429 -4.11 -21.83 16.87
CA GLU A 429 -3.07 -20.84 17.05
C GLU A 429 -1.70 -21.42 16.69
N ILE A 430 -1.42 -22.64 17.14
CA ILE A 430 -0.21 -23.38 16.76
C ILE A 430 -0.18 -23.62 15.24
N ALA A 431 -1.29 -24.07 14.65
CA ALA A 431 -1.39 -24.30 13.22
C ALA A 431 -1.21 -23.01 12.40
N CYS A 432 -1.63 -21.86 12.93
CA CYS A 432 -1.37 -20.55 12.33
C CYS A 432 0.14 -20.27 12.27
N TRP A 433 0.86 -20.46 13.38
CA TRP A 433 2.30 -20.21 13.42
C TRP A 433 3.09 -21.15 12.52
N ASP A 434 2.71 -22.42 12.45
CA ASP A 434 3.32 -23.40 11.53
C ASP A 434 3.11 -23.03 10.04
N ARG A 435 2.08 -22.22 9.76
CA ARG A 435 1.77 -21.68 8.44
C ARG A 435 2.28 -20.24 8.24
N GLY A 436 3.08 -19.73 9.16
CA GLY A 436 3.65 -18.38 9.09
C GLY A 436 2.63 -17.25 9.28
N LEU A 437 1.42 -17.57 9.77
CA LEU A 437 0.44 -16.56 10.19
C LEU A 437 0.80 -16.00 11.57
N THR A 438 0.33 -14.79 11.88
CA THR A 438 0.64 -14.12 13.15
C THR A 438 -0.14 -14.68 14.34
N GLY A 439 -1.30 -15.28 14.09
CA GLY A 439 -2.19 -15.89 15.08
C GLY A 439 -3.65 -15.89 14.58
N LEU A 440 -4.60 -16.04 15.52
CA LEU A 440 -6.03 -16.16 15.19
C LEU A 440 -6.60 -14.91 14.50
N GLY A 441 -6.14 -13.70 14.84
CA GLY A 441 -6.63 -12.47 14.19
C GLY A 441 -6.42 -12.48 12.67
N GLN A 442 -5.22 -12.88 12.22
CA GLN A 442 -4.91 -12.99 10.79
C GLN A 442 -5.63 -14.17 10.13
N LEU A 443 -5.83 -15.28 10.86
CA LEU A 443 -6.68 -16.36 10.38
C LEU A 443 -8.12 -15.88 10.16
N HIS A 444 -8.67 -15.08 11.07
CA HIS A 444 -10.01 -14.54 10.92
C HIS A 444 -10.08 -13.60 9.72
N GLU A 445 -9.16 -12.65 9.59
CA GLU A 445 -9.11 -11.73 8.46
C GLU A 445 -9.06 -12.47 7.10
N LEU A 446 -8.03 -13.32 6.91
CA LEU A 446 -7.83 -14.05 5.66
C LEU A 446 -8.91 -15.11 5.44
N GLY A 447 -9.29 -15.81 6.50
CA GLY A 447 -10.28 -16.86 6.45
C GLY A 447 -11.66 -16.34 6.05
N ARG A 448 -12.05 -15.12 6.48
CA ARG A 448 -13.26 -14.44 6.00
C ARG A 448 -13.22 -14.20 4.50
N TYR A 449 -12.09 -13.70 3.98
CA TYR A 449 -11.92 -13.45 2.55
C TYR A 449 -12.12 -14.72 1.72
N PHE A 450 -11.64 -15.87 2.20
CA PHE A 450 -11.73 -17.15 1.48
C PHE A 450 -12.96 -18.02 1.83
N LEU A 451 -13.77 -17.64 2.83
CA LEU A 451 -14.86 -18.49 3.34
C LEU A 451 -15.86 -18.88 2.25
N LEU A 452 -16.28 -17.92 1.42
CA LEU A 452 -17.24 -18.18 0.33
C LEU A 452 -16.65 -19.08 -0.76
N LEU A 453 -15.36 -18.91 -1.07
CA LEU A 453 -14.67 -19.80 -2.01
C LEU A 453 -14.66 -21.24 -1.49
N ALA A 454 -14.25 -21.43 -0.22
CA ALA A 454 -14.22 -22.74 0.41
C ALA A 454 -15.59 -23.41 0.42
N ARG A 455 -16.64 -22.68 0.82
CA ARG A 455 -18.01 -23.20 0.86
C ARG A 455 -18.62 -23.46 -0.52
N SER A 456 -18.11 -22.83 -1.56
CA SER A 456 -18.57 -23.07 -2.93
C SER A 456 -18.05 -24.37 -3.55
N GLY A 457 -17.11 -25.06 -2.88
CA GLY A 457 -16.48 -26.28 -3.42
C GLY A 457 -15.52 -26.01 -4.59
N LYS A 458 -15.18 -24.73 -4.86
CA LYS A 458 -14.29 -24.32 -5.96
C LYS A 458 -12.81 -24.34 -5.60
N VAL A 459 -12.46 -24.74 -4.39
CA VAL A 459 -11.06 -24.97 -4.00
C VAL A 459 -10.56 -26.22 -4.74
N PRO A 460 -9.41 -26.16 -5.44
CA PRO A 460 -8.88 -27.28 -6.21
C PRO A 460 -8.20 -28.31 -5.28
N GLU A 461 -8.99 -29.03 -4.49
CA GLU A 461 -8.49 -29.92 -3.42
C GLU A 461 -7.55 -31.01 -3.93
N GLU A 462 -7.92 -31.72 -5.00
CA GLU A 462 -7.08 -32.78 -5.58
C GLU A 462 -5.72 -32.25 -6.01
N THR A 463 -5.71 -31.07 -6.63
CA THR A 463 -4.51 -30.39 -7.08
C THR A 463 -3.62 -29.99 -5.90
N LEU A 464 -4.20 -29.42 -4.84
CA LEU A 464 -3.45 -29.01 -3.65
C LEU A 464 -2.90 -30.21 -2.86
N ASN A 465 -3.67 -31.29 -2.75
CA ASN A 465 -3.25 -32.53 -2.10
C ASN A 465 -2.13 -33.25 -2.89
N GLY A 466 -2.07 -33.06 -4.20
CA GLY A 466 -1.01 -33.60 -5.06
C GLY A 466 0.33 -32.86 -4.94
N VAL A 467 0.38 -31.68 -4.32
CA VAL A 467 1.62 -30.91 -4.15
C VAL A 467 2.50 -31.56 -3.08
N PRO A 468 3.72 -32.01 -3.41
CA PRO A 468 4.62 -32.69 -2.47
C PRO A 468 5.11 -31.75 -1.36
N SER A 469 5.69 -32.34 -0.30
CA SER A 469 6.28 -31.58 0.81
C SER A 469 7.66 -31.02 0.47
N TRP A 470 8.10 -30.05 1.27
CA TRP A 470 9.44 -29.46 1.19
C TRP A 470 10.27 -29.93 2.39
N PRO A 471 11.09 -31.00 2.24
CA PRO A 471 11.92 -31.48 3.34
C PRO A 471 13.04 -30.50 3.70
N ASP A 472 13.53 -30.57 4.94
CA ASP A 472 14.54 -29.63 5.48
C ASP A 472 15.85 -29.61 4.66
N GLY A 473 16.26 -30.71 4.02
CA GLY A 473 17.36 -30.75 3.02
C GLY A 473 18.79 -30.43 3.53
N SER A 474 19.79 -30.58 2.66
CA SER A 474 21.15 -30.07 2.86
C SER A 474 21.22 -28.59 2.48
N ALA A 475 22.18 -27.87 3.05
CA ALA A 475 22.29 -26.44 2.79
C ALA A 475 23.29 -26.16 1.66
N GLY A 476 22.87 -25.43 0.63
CA GLY A 476 23.74 -25.07 -0.50
C GLY A 476 23.73 -26.05 -1.68
N ASP A 477 23.27 -27.29 -1.50
CA ASP A 477 23.00 -28.21 -2.61
C ASP A 477 21.55 -28.10 -3.08
N SER A 478 21.37 -28.25 -4.40
CA SER A 478 20.07 -28.37 -5.06
C SER A 478 19.35 -29.66 -4.63
N VAL A 479 18.76 -29.68 -3.44
CA VAL A 479 17.54 -30.48 -3.28
C VAL A 479 16.53 -29.83 -4.22
N SER A 480 16.36 -30.43 -5.40
CA SER A 480 15.45 -29.92 -6.43
C SER A 480 14.12 -29.60 -5.79
N ASP A 481 13.75 -28.32 -5.76
CA ASP A 481 12.42 -27.94 -5.34
C ASP A 481 11.41 -28.75 -6.15
N PRO A 482 10.33 -29.23 -5.53
CA PRO A 482 9.35 -30.01 -6.27
C PRO A 482 8.86 -29.21 -7.47
N ASP A 483 9.01 -29.77 -8.68
CA ASP A 483 8.44 -29.15 -9.86
C ASP A 483 6.91 -29.31 -9.79
N THR A 484 6.24 -28.24 -9.39
CA THR A 484 4.78 -28.23 -9.29
C THR A 484 4.11 -28.10 -10.65
N ALA A 485 4.82 -27.76 -11.73
CA ALA A 485 4.21 -27.53 -13.03
C ALA A 485 3.57 -28.79 -13.62
N ALA A 486 4.21 -29.95 -13.47
CA ALA A 486 3.70 -31.22 -13.97
C ALA A 486 2.43 -31.72 -13.23
N LEU A 487 2.24 -31.28 -11.98
CA LEU A 487 1.11 -31.64 -11.11
C LEU A 487 -0.11 -30.75 -11.36
N LEU A 488 0.11 -29.56 -11.93
CA LEU A 488 -0.90 -28.56 -12.21
C LEU A 488 -1.36 -28.70 -13.67
N LYS A 489 -1.98 -29.84 -14.02
CA LYS A 489 -2.59 -30.03 -15.34
C LYS A 489 -3.59 -28.90 -15.60
N PRO A 490 -3.68 -28.36 -16.84
CA PRO A 490 -4.74 -27.42 -17.15
C PRO A 490 -6.08 -28.12 -16.87
N ALA A 491 -6.92 -27.47 -16.07
CA ALA A 491 -8.31 -27.88 -15.94
C ALA A 491 -8.88 -27.98 -17.36
N THR A 492 -9.11 -29.19 -17.83
CA THR A 492 -9.94 -29.39 -19.03
C THR A 492 -11.28 -28.78 -18.68
N ASN A 493 -11.67 -27.71 -19.38
CA ASN A 493 -12.98 -27.07 -19.25
C ASN A 493 -14.07 -28.14 -19.41
N GLY A 494 -14.51 -28.72 -18.29
CA GLY A 494 -15.71 -29.52 -18.16
C GLY A 494 -16.89 -28.57 -18.16
N ARG A 495 -17.75 -28.76 -19.16
CA ARG A 495 -18.96 -27.98 -19.48
C ARG A 495 -19.83 -27.59 -18.30
#